data_AF-A0A2D5FLI3-F1
#
_entry.id   AF-A0A2D5FLI3-F1
#
_cell.length_a   1.000
_cell.length_b   1.000
_cell.length_c   1.000
_cell.angle_alpha   90.00
_cell.angle_beta   90.00
_cell.angle_gamma   90.00
#
_symmetry.space_group_name_H-M   'P 1'
#
loop_
_entity.id
_entity.type
_entity.pdbx_description
1 polymer ?
#
loop_
_entity_poly.entity_id
_entity_poly.type
_entity_poly.pdbx_seq_one_letter_code
_entity_poly.pdbx_strand_id
1 'polypeptide(L)'
;MPSITETMRSAVPESTGKKDLRAEKASSPTPDNQGTEAGAVDTQVDQIALSDSVVKAIEGSKFDAAKVEALRLAIMEGNYPLDAKRIAENMVDLERMINS
;
A
#
# COMPACT_ATOMS: atom_id res chain seq x y z
N MET A 1 29.01 37.61 17.94
CA MET A 1 28.22 36.88 16.93
C MET A 1 27.36 35.86 17.68
N PRO A 2 26.05 36.09 17.82
CA PRO A 2 25.16 35.16 18.52
C PRO A 2 24.74 33.99 17.61
N SER A 3 24.78 32.77 18.17
CA SER A 3 24.47 31.49 17.52
C SER A 3 22.98 31.32 17.17
N ILE A 4 22.69 30.68 16.03
CA ILE A 4 21.34 30.50 15.45
C ILE A 4 20.51 29.40 16.15
N THR A 5 21.05 28.71 17.16
CA THR A 5 20.43 27.49 17.70
C THR A 5 19.40 27.73 18.82
N GLU A 6 19.09 28.98 19.18
CA GLU A 6 18.29 29.27 20.39
C GLU A 6 17.13 30.23 20.12
N THR A 7 16.20 29.85 19.23
CA THR A 7 14.88 30.50 19.17
C THR A 7 13.76 29.48 19.00
N MET A 8 13.24 29.09 20.16
CA MET A 8 11.81 28.95 20.47
C MET A 8 11.03 27.78 19.86
N ARG A 9 11.02 26.73 20.67
CA ARG A 9 9.90 25.85 20.98
C ARG A 9 8.67 26.66 21.43
N SER A 10 7.50 26.30 20.88
CA SER A 10 6.15 26.43 21.48
C SER A 10 5.47 27.81 21.58
N ALA A 11 4.35 27.96 20.84
CA ALA A 11 3.15 28.66 21.32
C ALA A 11 1.90 28.19 20.53
N VAL A 12 1.05 27.40 21.18
CA VAL A 12 -0.36 27.19 20.80
C VAL A 12 -1.17 28.32 21.43
N PRO A 13 -2.03 29.04 20.70
CA PRO A 13 -3.11 29.79 21.33
C PRO A 13 -4.40 28.94 21.38
N GLU A 14 -4.73 28.53 22.60
CA GLU A 14 -6.07 28.16 23.04
C GLU A 14 -6.94 29.44 23.01
N SER A 15 -8.05 29.43 22.27
CA SER A 15 -9.12 30.42 22.44
C SER A 15 -10.46 29.72 22.51
N THR A 16 -10.96 29.67 23.73
CA THR A 16 -12.28 29.20 24.13
C THR A 16 -13.37 30.18 23.71
N GLY A 17 -14.34 29.71 22.92
CA GLY A 17 -15.63 30.38 22.70
C GLY A 17 -16.76 29.35 22.80
N LYS A 18 -17.53 29.40 23.90
CA LYS A 18 -18.59 28.44 24.24
C LYS A 18 -19.95 28.86 23.66
N LYS A 19 -20.77 27.83 23.40
CA LYS A 19 -22.25 27.69 23.47
C LYS A 19 -22.87 27.20 22.15
N ASP A 20 -23.10 25.89 22.02
CA ASP A 20 -24.24 25.09 22.53
C ASP A 20 -25.28 24.89 21.44
N LEU A 21 -25.15 23.81 20.67
CA LEU A 21 -26.31 23.10 20.11
C LEU A 21 -26.09 21.60 20.33
N ARG A 22 -27.15 20.99 20.80
CA ARG A 22 -27.21 19.79 21.62
C ARG A 22 -27.65 18.60 20.79
N ALA A 23 -27.03 17.46 21.12
CA ALA A 23 -27.50 16.07 20.94
C ALA A 23 -27.54 15.50 19.51
N GLU A 24 -26.70 14.49 19.28
CA GLU A 24 -27.07 13.10 18.95
C GLU A 24 -25.74 12.40 18.59
N LYS A 25 -25.19 11.63 19.52
CA LYS A 25 -25.33 10.16 19.58
C LYS A 25 -24.28 9.47 18.74
N ALA A 26 -23.57 8.59 19.43
CA ALA A 26 -22.48 7.77 18.93
C ALA A 26 -22.87 7.00 17.66
N SER A 27 -21.93 6.91 16.72
CA SER A 27 -21.50 5.63 16.15
C SER A 27 -20.27 5.81 15.29
N SER A 28 -19.24 5.03 15.61
CA SER A 28 -18.11 4.71 14.74
C SER A 28 -18.60 4.21 13.37
N PRO A 29 -18.02 4.62 12.24
CA PRO A 29 -18.25 3.92 10.99
C PRO A 29 -17.30 2.70 10.94
N THR A 30 -17.84 1.53 11.27
CA THR A 30 -17.52 0.32 10.51
C THR A 30 -17.96 0.55 9.06
N PRO A 31 -17.12 0.31 8.03
CA PRO A 31 -17.62 0.27 6.68
C PRO A 31 -18.36 -1.07 6.53
N ASP A 32 -19.67 -1.00 6.76
CA ASP A 32 -20.61 -2.06 6.41
C ASP A 32 -20.66 -2.11 4.88
N ASN A 33 -20.20 -3.23 4.34
CA ASN A 33 -20.23 -3.58 2.93
C ASN A 33 -21.69 -3.84 2.51
N GLN A 34 -22.44 -2.78 2.28
CA GLN A 34 -23.81 -2.85 1.77
C GLN A 34 -23.83 -2.50 0.28
N GLY A 35 -23.97 -3.56 -0.52
CA GLY A 35 -24.22 -3.49 -1.94
C GLY A 35 -25.44 -2.61 -2.22
N THR A 36 -25.23 -1.60 -3.05
CA THR A 36 -26.32 -0.90 -3.73
C THR A 36 -26.31 -1.41 -5.16
N GLU A 37 -27.33 -2.18 -5.49
CA GLU A 37 -27.69 -2.57 -6.85
C GLU A 37 -28.00 -1.30 -7.65
N ALA A 38 -26.97 -0.72 -8.27
CA ALA A 38 -27.10 0.32 -9.27
C ALA A 38 -26.98 -0.34 -10.65
N GLY A 39 -27.93 -0.01 -11.53
CA GLY A 39 -28.24 -0.66 -12.79
C GLY A 39 -27.05 -1.23 -13.56
N ALA A 40 -27.26 -2.42 -14.12
CA ALA A 40 -26.38 -3.06 -15.09
C ALA A 40 -26.19 -2.14 -16.31
N VAL A 41 -25.20 -1.25 -16.21
CA VAL A 41 -24.48 -0.77 -17.37
C VAL A 41 -23.66 -1.98 -17.78
N ASP A 42 -24.09 -2.66 -18.85
CA ASP A 42 -23.30 -3.71 -19.51
C ASP A 42 -22.09 -3.01 -20.12
N THR A 43 -21.14 -2.70 -19.25
CA THR A 43 -19.79 -2.32 -19.63
C THR A 43 -19.28 -3.59 -20.26
N GLN A 44 -19.10 -3.58 -21.58
CA GLN A 44 -18.48 -4.69 -22.29
C GLN A 44 -17.07 -4.86 -21.70
N VAL A 45 -16.96 -5.64 -20.63
CA VAL A 45 -15.71 -5.94 -19.97
C VAL A 45 -15.06 -6.97 -20.87
N ASP A 46 -13.94 -6.59 -21.49
CA ASP A 46 -13.09 -7.54 -22.19
C ASP A 46 -12.55 -8.53 -21.15
N GLN A 47 -13.17 -9.70 -21.04
CA GLN A 47 -12.82 -10.71 -20.06
C GLN A 47 -11.78 -11.65 -20.65
N ILE A 48 -10.55 -11.55 -20.16
CA ILE A 48 -9.46 -12.46 -20.51
C ILE A 48 -9.48 -13.62 -19.51
N ALA A 49 -9.84 -14.81 -19.98
CA ALA A 49 -9.74 -16.03 -19.19
C ALA A 49 -8.28 -16.54 -19.16
N LEU A 50 -7.79 -16.90 -17.97
CA LEU A 50 -6.50 -17.58 -17.84
C LEU A 50 -6.62 -19.00 -18.40
N SER A 51 -5.61 -19.46 -19.14
CA SER A 51 -5.57 -20.85 -19.61
C SER A 51 -5.34 -21.81 -18.44
N ASP A 52 -5.87 -23.04 -18.58
CA ASP A 52 -5.75 -24.08 -17.55
C ASP A 52 -4.29 -24.38 -17.15
N SER A 53 -3.34 -24.18 -18.06
CA SER A 53 -1.91 -24.34 -17.78
C SER A 53 -1.37 -23.25 -16.85
N VAL A 54 -1.82 -22.00 -16.99
CA VAL A 54 -1.42 -20.89 -16.13
C VAL A 54 -2.01 -21.04 -14.74
N VAL A 55 -3.28 -21.44 -14.64
CA VAL A 55 -3.94 -21.69 -13.35
C VAL A 55 -3.20 -22.77 -12.56
N LYS A 56 -2.88 -23.91 -13.20
CA LYS A 56 -2.10 -24.99 -12.57
C LYS A 56 -0.70 -24.57 -12.17
N ALA A 57 -0.04 -23.72 -12.96
CA ALA A 57 1.28 -23.20 -12.62
C ALA A 57 1.24 -22.30 -11.37
N ILE A 58 0.21 -21.46 -11.24
CA ILE A 58 -0.01 -20.63 -10.05
C ILE A 58 -0.29 -21.50 -8.82
N GLU A 59 -1.17 -22.50 -8.93
CA GLU A 59 -1.47 -23.44 -7.84
C GLU A 59 -0.24 -24.27 -7.42
N GLY A 60 0.61 -24.63 -8.38
CA GLY A 60 1.87 -25.35 -8.12
C GLY A 60 2.98 -24.46 -7.56
N SER A 61 2.87 -23.13 -7.71
CA SER A 61 3.84 -22.20 -7.16
C SER A 61 3.68 -22.13 -5.63
N LYS A 62 4.64 -22.72 -4.90
CA LYS A 62 4.57 -22.77 -3.45
C LYS A 62 5.06 -21.47 -2.83
N PHE A 63 4.17 -20.80 -2.10
CA PHE A 63 4.53 -19.67 -1.25
C PHE A 63 5.39 -20.16 -0.07
N ASP A 64 6.60 -19.60 0.06
CA ASP A 64 7.54 -19.94 1.14
C ASP A 64 7.56 -18.82 2.19
N ALA A 65 6.68 -18.93 3.18
CA ALA A 65 6.53 -17.92 4.22
C ALA A 65 7.85 -17.65 4.99
N ALA A 66 8.64 -18.70 5.23
CA ALA A 66 9.91 -18.59 5.97
C ALA A 66 10.93 -17.75 5.20
N LYS A 67 11.03 -17.95 3.87
CA LYS A 67 11.88 -17.08 3.03
C LYS A 67 11.43 -15.63 3.06
N VAL A 68 10.12 -15.38 3.00
CA VAL A 68 9.60 -14.01 2.99
C VAL A 68 9.89 -13.31 4.33
N GLU A 69 9.74 -14.00 5.46
CA GLU A 69 10.10 -13.44 6.76
C GLU A 69 11.60 -13.13 6.88
N ALA A 70 12.46 -14.05 6.45
CA ALA A 70 13.91 -13.82 6.44
C ALA A 70 14.29 -12.61 5.57
N LEU A 71 13.66 -12.47 4.39
CA LEU A 71 13.86 -11.32 3.51
C LEU A 71 13.40 -10.01 4.16
N ARG A 72 12.22 -10.01 4.81
CA ARG A 72 11.70 -8.84 5.52
C ARG A 72 12.65 -8.40 6.63
N LEU A 73 13.15 -9.36 7.42
CA LEU A 73 14.11 -9.08 8.50
C LEU A 73 15.40 -8.48 7.94
N ALA A 74 15.98 -9.10 6.90
CA ALA A 74 17.20 -8.62 6.27
C ALA A 74 17.06 -7.19 5.71
N ILE A 75 15.91 -6.85 5.14
CA ILE A 75 15.63 -5.49 4.65
C ILE A 75 15.53 -4.50 5.82
N MET A 76 14.82 -4.87 6.89
CA MET A 76 14.65 -4.01 8.07
C MET A 76 15.98 -3.74 8.78
N GLU A 77 16.84 -4.75 8.87
CA GLU A 77 18.18 -4.63 9.46
C GLU A 77 19.20 -3.97 8.51
N GLY A 78 18.81 -3.69 7.26
CA GLY A 78 19.70 -3.13 6.24
C GLY A 78 20.75 -4.11 5.70
N ASN A 79 20.63 -5.40 6.01
CA ASN A 79 21.55 -6.46 5.59
C ASN A 79 21.07 -7.22 4.33
N TYR A 80 20.09 -6.66 3.61
CA TYR A 80 19.65 -7.22 2.35
C TYR A 80 20.72 -7.03 1.27
N PRO A 81 21.18 -8.08 0.58
CA PRO A 81 22.25 -7.98 -0.40
C PRO A 81 21.80 -7.16 -1.63
N LEU A 82 22.48 -6.03 -1.86
CA LEU A 82 22.30 -5.20 -3.04
C LEU A 82 23.44 -5.46 -4.03
N ASP A 83 23.11 -6.10 -5.16
CA ASP A 83 24.04 -6.32 -6.28
C ASP A 83 23.59 -5.49 -7.48
N ALA A 84 24.39 -4.50 -7.86
CA ALA A 84 24.11 -3.60 -8.97
C ALA A 84 23.95 -4.33 -10.31
N LYS A 85 24.70 -5.43 -10.54
CA LYS A 85 24.57 -6.21 -11.77
C LYS A 85 23.22 -6.90 -11.86
N ARG A 86 22.84 -7.60 -10.79
CA ARG A 86 21.56 -8.29 -10.69
C ARG A 86 20.39 -7.32 -10.83
N ILE A 87 20.49 -6.13 -10.23
CA ILE A 87 19.46 -5.09 -10.37
C ILE A 87 19.35 -4.67 -11.84
N ALA A 88 20.47 -4.39 -12.51
CA ALA A 88 20.47 -3.97 -13.91
C ALA A 88 19.88 -5.05 -14.85
N GLU A 89 20.27 -6.32 -14.67
CA GLU A 89 19.72 -7.45 -15.43
C GLU A 89 18.21 -7.54 -15.28
N ASN A 90 17.71 -7.49 -14.04
CA ASN A 90 16.27 -7.51 -13.76
C ASN A 90 15.53 -6.31 -14.37
N MET A 91 16.13 -5.12 -14.40
CA MET A 91 15.50 -3.95 -15.01
C MET A 91 15.39 -4.10 -16.54
N VAL A 92 16.42 -4.65 -17.20
CA VAL A 92 16.39 -4.92 -18.65
C VAL A 92 15.29 -5.91 -19.00
N ASP A 93 15.13 -6.97 -18.21
CA ASP A 93 14.08 -7.97 -18.43
C ASP A 93 12.67 -7.37 -18.31
N LEU A 94 12.46 -6.47 -17.33
CA LEU A 94 11.18 -5.77 -17.15
C LEU A 94 10.89 -4.80 -18.31
N GLU A 95 11.88 -4.05 -18.78
CA GLU A 95 11.76 -3.18 -19.96
C GLU A 95 11.39 -3.98 -21.21
N ARG A 96 11.98 -5.16 -21.38
CA ARG A 96 11.64 -6.04 -22.50
C ARG A 96 10.18 -6.50 -22.45
N MET A 97 9.67 -6.84 -21.26
CA MET A 97 8.28 -7.27 -21.08
C MET A 97 7.27 -6.16 -21.40
N ILE A 98 7.60 -4.90 -21.12
CA ILE A 98 6.73 -3.75 -21.38
C ILE A 98 6.77 -3.33 -22.86
N ASN A 99 7.92 -3.47 -23.52
CA ASN A 99 8.10 -3.13 -24.93
C ASN A 99 7.71 -4.27 -25.91
N SER A 100 7.18 -5.38 -25.39
CA SER A 100 6.65 -6.51 -26.18
C SER A 100 5.18 -6.29 -26.53
#